data_AF-A0A1H7TLC6-F1
#
_entry.id   AF-A0A1H7TLC6-F1
#
_cell.length_a   1.000
_cell.length_b   1.000
_cell.length_c   1.000
_cell.angle_alpha   90.00
_cell.angle_beta   90.00
_cell.angle_gamma   90.00
#
_symmetry.space_group_name_H-M   'P 1'
#
loop_
_entity.id
_entity.type
_entity.pdbx_description
1 polymer ?
#
loop_
_entity_poly.entity_id
_entity_poly.type
_entity_poly.pdbx_seq_one_letter_code
_entity_poly.pdbx_strand_id
1 'polypeptide(L)'
;MIEFTCNEGTKRAQLDNLTLAYSGAYRRCTDPHARRMGSALRSASSQLWTAGGPENVAASVRAAQLAMLAVQPVKLSCGTNAYLREARSDVNGAIGYEMGDSDELAEDIRPLDEVAEVFWYRGDDKHGRAAIAVLCIIERLLAAEVQ
;
A
#
# COMPACT_ATOMS: atom_id res chain seq x y z
N MET A 1 -15.26 -23.99 -5.12
CA MET A 1 -14.67 -23.44 -6.36
C MET A 1 -15.47 -22.25 -6.88
N ILE A 2 -16.80 -22.32 -6.98
CA ILE A 2 -17.66 -21.22 -7.51
C ILE A 2 -17.62 -19.94 -6.64
N GLU A 3 -17.61 -20.06 -5.31
CA GLU A 3 -17.53 -18.90 -4.39
C GLU A 3 -16.24 -18.09 -4.54
N PHE A 4 -15.11 -18.76 -4.81
CA PHE A 4 -13.82 -18.12 -4.98
C PHE A 4 -13.79 -17.27 -6.25
N THR A 5 -14.33 -17.80 -7.35
CA THR A 5 -14.40 -17.11 -8.64
C THR A 5 -15.33 -15.88 -8.61
N CYS A 6 -16.45 -15.98 -7.89
CA CYS A 6 -17.34 -14.83 -7.65
C CYS A 6 -16.68 -13.73 -6.80
N ASN A 7 -15.89 -14.12 -5.79
CA ASN A 7 -15.17 -13.19 -4.93
C ASN A 7 -14.04 -12.47 -5.71
N GLU A 8 -13.28 -13.18 -6.53
CA GLU A 8 -12.27 -12.57 -7.41
C GLU A 8 -12.88 -11.64 -8.46
N GLY A 9 -14.02 -12.03 -9.07
CA GLY A 9 -14.74 -11.16 -10.00
C GLY A 9 -15.21 -9.86 -9.34
N THR A 10 -15.69 -9.93 -8.09
CA THR A 10 -16.10 -8.77 -7.30
C THR A 10 -14.91 -7.86 -6.97
N LYS A 11 -13.78 -8.45 -6.56
CA LYS A 11 -12.54 -7.71 -6.27
C LYS A 11 -11.93 -7.09 -7.53
N ARG A 12 -12.05 -7.75 -8.68
CA ARG A 12 -11.62 -7.20 -9.97
C ARG A 12 -12.42 -5.95 -10.35
N ALA A 13 -13.75 -6.03 -10.27
CA ALA A 13 -14.62 -4.88 -10.50
C ALA A 13 -14.31 -3.72 -9.53
N GLN A 14 -13.99 -4.05 -8.26
CA GLN A 14 -13.55 -3.07 -7.29
C GLN A 14 -12.23 -2.38 -7.69
N LEU A 15 -11.23 -3.12 -8.16
CA LEU A 15 -9.97 -2.56 -8.65
C LEU A 15 -10.16 -1.67 -9.88
N ASP A 16 -11.02 -2.07 -10.82
CA ASP A 16 -11.30 -1.27 -12.01
C ASP A 16 -11.94 0.08 -11.61
N ASN A 17 -12.89 0.08 -10.67
CA ASN A 17 -13.48 1.29 -10.11
C ASN A 17 -12.44 2.17 -9.40
N LEU A 18 -11.57 1.59 -8.57
CA LEU A 18 -10.48 2.31 -7.90
C LEU A 18 -9.49 2.91 -8.89
N THR A 19 -9.21 2.21 -9.99
CA THR A 19 -8.31 2.69 -11.06
C THR A 19 -8.87 3.91 -11.77
N LEU A 20 -10.17 3.90 -12.06
CA LEU A 20 -10.88 5.05 -12.65
C LEU A 20 -10.88 6.25 -11.69
N ALA A 21 -11.23 6.01 -10.42
CA ALA A 21 -11.25 7.04 -9.39
C ALA A 21 -9.85 7.65 -9.20
N TYR A 22 -8.81 6.82 -9.21
CA TYR A 22 -7.41 7.25 -9.06
C TYR A 22 -7.02 8.16 -10.21
N SER A 23 -7.32 7.77 -11.44
CA SER A 23 -6.99 8.56 -12.62
C SER A 23 -7.67 9.93 -12.60
N GLY A 24 -8.86 10.02 -12.00
CA GLY A 24 -9.53 11.30 -11.71
C GLY A 24 -8.82 12.11 -10.62
N ALA A 25 -8.45 11.49 -9.50
CA ALA A 25 -7.80 12.16 -8.37
C ALA A 25 -6.37 12.61 -8.70
N TYR A 26 -5.58 11.75 -9.33
CA TYR A 26 -4.19 12.00 -9.75
C TYR A 26 -4.07 13.23 -10.65
N ARG A 27 -5.00 13.38 -11.62
CA ARG A 27 -5.06 14.55 -12.51
C ARG A 27 -5.25 15.87 -11.75
N ARG A 28 -5.97 15.85 -10.63
CA ARG A 28 -6.24 17.03 -9.78
C ARG A 28 -5.19 17.25 -8.69
N CYS A 29 -4.44 16.21 -8.33
CA CYS A 29 -3.37 16.29 -7.35
C CYS A 29 -2.22 17.12 -7.93
N THR A 30 -1.85 18.24 -7.32
CA THR A 30 -0.72 19.07 -7.77
C THR A 30 0.58 18.78 -7.03
N ASP A 31 0.51 18.05 -5.91
CA ASP A 31 1.65 17.67 -5.09
C ASP A 31 2.45 16.54 -5.77
N PRO A 32 3.69 16.79 -6.23
CA PRO A 32 4.52 15.80 -6.88
C PRO A 32 4.89 14.62 -5.96
N HIS A 33 5.01 14.85 -4.65
CA HIS A 33 5.35 13.81 -3.69
C HIS A 33 4.15 12.88 -3.45
N ALA A 34 2.95 13.44 -3.28
CA ALA A 34 1.70 12.67 -3.24
C ALA A 34 1.50 11.80 -4.50
N ARG A 35 1.83 12.33 -5.68
CA ARG A 35 1.79 11.58 -6.94
C ARG A 35 2.77 10.42 -6.98
N ARG A 36 4.01 10.60 -6.49
CA ARG A 36 4.99 9.50 -6.40
C ARG A 36 4.51 8.40 -5.48
N MET A 37 4.04 8.74 -4.29
CA MET A 37 3.47 7.79 -3.33
C MET A 37 2.30 7.00 -3.93
N GLY A 38 1.36 7.71 -4.56
CA GLY A 38 0.23 7.06 -5.22
C GLY A 38 0.65 6.17 -6.39
N SER A 39 1.77 6.46 -7.06
CA SER A 39 2.27 5.64 -8.17
C SER A 39 2.92 4.36 -7.65
N ALA A 40 3.75 4.45 -6.61
CA ALA A 40 4.35 3.29 -5.96
C ALA A 40 3.28 2.28 -5.48
N LEU A 41 2.24 2.78 -4.81
CA LEU A 41 1.12 1.94 -4.35
C LEU A 41 0.31 1.31 -5.50
N ARG A 42 0.23 1.97 -6.67
CA ARG A 42 -0.38 1.36 -7.86
C ARG A 42 0.48 0.27 -8.47
N SER A 43 1.80 0.45 -8.52
CA SER A 43 2.72 -0.59 -8.97
C SER A 43 2.59 -1.83 -8.08
N ALA A 44 2.64 -1.65 -6.76
CA ALA A 44 2.43 -2.71 -5.78
C ALA A 44 1.08 -3.43 -5.96
N SER A 45 0.00 -2.67 -6.18
CA SER A 45 -1.33 -3.24 -6.45
C SER A 45 -1.32 -4.14 -7.68
N SER A 46 -0.64 -3.73 -8.75
CA SER A 46 -0.53 -4.50 -10.00
C SER A 46 0.32 -5.77 -9.83
N GLN A 47 1.46 -5.66 -9.15
CA GLN A 47 2.34 -6.79 -8.86
C GLN A 47 1.61 -7.86 -8.03
N LEU A 48 0.95 -7.46 -6.93
CA LEU A 48 0.19 -8.37 -6.08
C LEU A 48 -1.02 -9.00 -6.78
N TRP A 49 -1.68 -8.27 -7.68
CA TRP A 49 -2.75 -8.85 -8.50
C TRP A 49 -2.21 -9.94 -9.43
N THR A 50 -1.04 -9.70 -10.04
CA THR A 50 -0.40 -10.62 -10.98
C THR A 50 0.11 -11.88 -10.28
N ALA A 51 0.68 -11.73 -9.07
CA ALA A 51 1.10 -12.85 -8.23
C ALA A 51 -0.07 -13.78 -7.87
N GLY A 52 -1.30 -13.24 -7.79
CA GLY A 52 -2.51 -14.03 -7.55
C GLY A 52 -2.58 -14.63 -6.15
N GLY A 53 -3.66 -15.35 -5.86
CA GLY A 53 -3.94 -15.92 -4.53
C GLY A 53 -4.73 -14.98 -3.61
N PRO A 54 -5.50 -15.53 -2.65
CA PRO A 54 -6.50 -14.77 -1.89
C PRO A 54 -5.92 -13.62 -1.08
N GLU A 55 -4.73 -13.80 -0.50
CA GLU A 55 -4.06 -12.82 0.35
C GLU A 55 -3.46 -11.68 -0.47
N ASN A 56 -2.78 -12.01 -1.58
CA ASN A 56 -2.21 -11.01 -2.50
C ASN A 56 -3.33 -10.22 -3.20
N VAL A 57 -4.43 -10.87 -3.58
CA VAL A 57 -5.60 -10.19 -4.13
C VAL A 57 -6.22 -9.21 -3.13
N ALA A 58 -6.28 -9.57 -1.83
CA ALA A 58 -6.74 -8.65 -0.79
C ALA A 58 -5.76 -7.48 -0.56
N ALA A 59 -4.45 -7.76 -0.55
CA ALA A 59 -3.40 -6.75 -0.44
C ALA A 59 -3.39 -5.80 -1.65
N SER A 60 -3.63 -6.31 -2.85
CA SER A 60 -3.75 -5.53 -4.09
C SER A 60 -4.88 -4.50 -4.02
N VAL A 61 -6.07 -4.92 -3.56
CA VAL A 61 -7.21 -4.01 -3.34
C VAL A 61 -6.86 -2.94 -2.31
N ARG A 62 -6.19 -3.32 -1.22
CA ARG A 62 -5.77 -2.39 -0.17
C ARG A 62 -4.74 -1.37 -0.67
N ALA A 63 -3.76 -1.81 -1.47
CA ALA A 63 -2.79 -0.94 -2.12
C ALA A 63 -3.46 0.09 -3.04
N ALA A 64 -4.45 -0.32 -3.83
CA ALA A 64 -5.22 0.60 -4.68
C ALA A 64 -6.03 1.63 -3.89
N GLN A 65 -6.61 1.24 -2.73
CA GLN A 65 -7.29 2.17 -1.82
C GLN A 65 -6.33 3.19 -1.20
N LEU A 66 -5.13 2.77 -0.82
CA LEU A 66 -4.11 3.65 -0.28
C LEU A 66 -3.56 4.59 -1.37
N ALA A 67 -3.40 4.11 -2.60
CA ALA A 67 -2.97 4.91 -3.74
C ALA A 67 -3.94 6.09 -3.97
N MET A 68 -5.25 5.80 -3.87
CA MET A 68 -6.32 6.80 -3.89
C MET A 68 -6.19 7.81 -2.76
N LEU A 69 -5.96 7.35 -1.52
CA LEU A 69 -5.81 8.21 -0.36
C LEU A 69 -4.60 9.14 -0.48
N ALA A 70 -3.49 8.64 -1.03
CA ALA A 70 -2.25 9.40 -1.19
C ALA A 70 -2.43 10.63 -2.09
N VAL A 71 -3.21 10.52 -3.17
CA VAL A 71 -3.39 11.59 -4.18
C VAL A 71 -4.63 12.45 -3.94
N GLN A 72 -5.48 12.08 -2.98
CA GLN A 72 -6.60 12.92 -2.58
C GLN A 72 -6.15 14.06 -1.66
N PRO A 73 -6.73 15.26 -1.79
CA PRO A 73 -6.48 16.33 -0.84
C PRO A 73 -7.07 15.95 0.52
N VAL A 74 -6.21 15.53 1.45
CA VAL A 74 -6.63 15.19 2.82
C VAL A 74 -6.42 16.40 3.73
N LYS A 75 -7.47 16.78 4.46
CA LYS A 75 -7.36 17.74 5.57
C LYS A 75 -6.53 17.09 6.68
N LEU A 76 -5.40 17.71 7.01
CA LEU A 76 -4.50 17.28 8.08
C LEU A 76 -5.24 17.39 9.43
N SER A 77 -5.12 16.38 10.28
CA SER A 77 -5.60 16.46 11.67
C SER A 77 -4.41 16.43 12.63
N CYS A 78 -4.56 17.04 13.80
CA CYS A 78 -3.50 17.39 14.74
C CYS A 78 -3.23 16.34 15.85
N GLY A 79 -3.50 15.05 15.60
CA GLY A 79 -3.34 13.97 16.59
C GLY A 79 -1.91 13.41 16.70
N THR A 80 -1.61 12.64 17.76
CA THR A 80 -0.31 11.95 17.98
C THR A 80 -0.53 10.47 18.37
N ASN A 81 0.19 9.54 17.72
CA ASN A 81 -0.01 8.08 17.82
C ASN A 81 1.00 7.37 18.75
N ALA A 82 0.67 7.18 20.03
CA ALA A 82 1.50 6.36 20.93
C ALA A 82 1.29 4.85 20.75
N TYR A 83 0.04 4.40 20.53
CA TYR A 83 -0.33 2.98 20.51
C TYR A 83 0.08 2.23 19.22
N LEU A 84 0.27 2.94 18.11
CA LEU A 84 0.66 2.31 16.85
C LEU A 84 2.17 2.01 16.80
N ARG A 85 2.95 2.54 17.77
CA ARG A 85 4.43 2.47 17.74
C ARG A 85 4.91 1.04 17.95
N GLU A 86 4.20 0.28 18.78
CA GLU A 86 4.43 -1.16 18.96
C GLU A 86 4.13 -1.92 17.65
N ALA A 87 2.99 -1.64 17.00
CA ALA A 87 2.63 -2.28 15.73
C ALA A 87 3.64 -1.99 14.59
N ARG A 88 4.25 -0.80 14.54
CA ARG A 88 5.34 -0.49 13.59
C ARG A 88 6.64 -1.24 13.93
N SER A 89 6.94 -1.44 15.23
CA SER A 89 8.13 -2.15 15.66
C SER A 89 8.10 -3.63 15.28
N ASP A 90 6.94 -4.26 15.42
CA ASP A 90 6.77 -5.68 15.05
C ASP A 90 6.94 -5.89 13.54
N VAL A 91 6.40 -4.98 12.73
CA VAL A 91 6.46 -5.08 11.27
C VAL A 91 7.83 -4.68 10.70
N ASN A 92 8.47 -3.62 11.23
CA ASN A 92 9.83 -3.26 10.82
C ASN A 92 10.85 -4.37 11.13
N GLY A 93 10.63 -5.14 12.20
CA GLY A 93 11.44 -6.31 12.54
C GLY A 93 11.36 -7.43 11.51
N ALA A 94 10.22 -7.59 10.83
CA ALA A 94 10.05 -8.55 9.74
C ALA A 94 10.69 -8.06 8.43
N ILE A 95 10.50 -6.78 8.08
CA ILE A 95 11.03 -6.19 6.83
C ILE A 95 12.57 -6.12 6.84
N GLY A 96 13.18 -5.75 7.97
CA GLY A 96 14.64 -5.63 8.09
C GLY A 96 15.40 -6.96 8.02
N TYR A 97 14.71 -8.11 8.12
CA TYR A 97 15.32 -9.43 8.04
C TYR A 97 15.32 -10.00 6.60
N GLU A 98 14.42 -9.52 5.72
CA GLU A 98 14.24 -10.05 4.35
C GLU A 98 14.88 -9.20 3.25
N MET A 99 15.29 -7.96 3.53
CA MET A 99 16.16 -7.19 2.62
C MET A 99 17.59 -7.74 2.64
N GLY A 100 17.79 -8.91 2.03
CA GLY A 100 19.11 -9.31 1.53
C GLY A 100 19.56 -8.44 0.35
N ASP A 101 20.84 -8.48 0.02
CA ASP A 101 21.62 -7.69 -0.98
C ASP A 101 21.09 -7.68 -2.45
N SER A 102 19.78 -7.71 -2.71
CA SER A 102 19.20 -7.50 -4.04
C SER A 102 18.82 -6.02 -4.21
N ASP A 103 19.64 -5.28 -4.97
CA ASP A 103 19.41 -3.87 -5.28
C ASP A 103 18.05 -3.63 -5.97
N GLU A 104 17.56 -4.56 -6.81
CA GLU A 104 16.29 -4.41 -7.53
C GLU A 104 15.07 -4.48 -6.59
N LEU A 105 15.04 -5.45 -5.66
CA LEU A 105 13.97 -5.57 -4.66
C LEU A 105 13.96 -4.36 -3.72
N ALA A 106 15.15 -3.89 -3.34
CA ALA A 106 15.30 -2.70 -2.51
C ALA A 106 14.88 -1.41 -3.23
N GLU A 107 14.94 -1.35 -4.56
CA GLU A 107 14.43 -0.22 -5.35
C GLU A 107 12.90 -0.20 -5.45
N ASP A 108 12.25 -1.37 -5.51
CA ASP A 108 10.79 -1.48 -5.57
C ASP A 108 10.11 -1.26 -4.22
N ILE A 109 10.75 -1.67 -3.11
CA ILE A 109 10.20 -1.55 -1.76
C ILE A 109 10.42 -0.16 -1.15
N ARG A 110 11.56 0.49 -1.41
CA ARG A 110 11.94 1.78 -0.78
C ARG A 110 10.92 2.89 -0.98
N PRO A 111 10.30 3.08 -2.15
CA PRO A 111 9.20 4.04 -2.33
C PRO A 111 7.97 3.74 -1.46
N LEU A 112 7.70 2.48 -1.12
CA LEU A 112 6.60 2.10 -0.24
C LEU A 112 6.95 2.34 1.23
N ASP A 113 8.20 2.11 1.63
CA ASP A 113 8.65 2.43 2.98
C ASP A 113 8.56 3.95 3.25
N GLU A 114 8.98 4.78 2.29
CA GLU A 114 8.78 6.24 2.34
C GLU A 114 7.30 6.63 2.49
N VAL A 115 6.37 5.92 1.84
CA VAL A 115 4.92 6.14 2.00
C VAL A 115 4.48 5.81 3.42
N ALA A 116 4.94 4.67 3.97
CA ALA A 116 4.62 4.26 5.33
C ALA A 116 5.13 5.31 6.34
N GLU A 117 6.34 5.84 6.14
CA GLU A 117 6.90 6.92 6.95
C GLU A 117 6.05 8.19 6.88
N VAL A 118 5.64 8.62 5.69
CA VAL A 118 4.82 9.83 5.52
C VAL A 118 3.47 9.68 6.20
N PHE A 119 2.81 8.52 6.04
CA PHE A 119 1.56 8.25 6.75
C PHE A 119 1.77 8.17 8.27
N TRP A 120 2.90 7.63 8.72
CA TRP A 120 3.25 7.58 10.13
C TRP A 120 3.39 8.97 10.73
N TYR A 121 4.17 9.86 10.10
CA TYR A 121 4.43 11.22 10.58
C TYR A 121 3.22 12.14 10.52
N ARG A 122 2.19 11.81 9.72
CA ARG A 122 0.91 12.55 9.70
C ARG A 122 0.09 12.42 11.00
N GLY A 123 0.47 11.50 11.90
CA GLY A 123 0.18 11.60 13.33
C GLY A 123 -1.22 11.20 13.81
N ASP A 124 -2.21 11.07 12.93
CA ASP A 124 -3.55 10.62 13.31
C ASP A 124 -3.79 9.12 13.08
N ASP A 125 -4.79 8.57 13.77
CA ASP A 125 -5.11 7.14 13.77
C ASP A 125 -5.37 6.56 12.37
N LYS A 126 -6.01 7.32 11.48
CA LYS A 126 -6.30 6.84 10.12
C LYS A 126 -5.02 6.73 9.29
N HIS A 127 -4.09 7.69 9.45
CA HIS A 127 -2.82 7.63 8.74
C HIS A 127 -1.87 6.60 9.38
N GLY A 128 -1.88 6.42 10.70
CA GLY A 128 -1.11 5.34 11.31
C GLY A 128 -1.60 3.94 10.90
N ARG A 129 -2.92 3.73 10.78
CA ARG A 129 -3.45 2.50 10.16
C ARG A 129 -3.07 2.37 8.68
N ALA A 130 -3.00 3.48 7.95
CA ALA A 130 -2.54 3.49 6.57
C ALA A 130 -1.05 3.08 6.48
N ALA A 131 -0.21 3.59 7.37
CA ALA A 131 1.21 3.22 7.46
C ALA A 131 1.37 1.71 7.70
N ILE A 132 0.68 1.14 8.69
CA ILE A 132 0.72 -0.31 8.96
C ILE A 132 0.24 -1.10 7.73
N ALA A 133 -0.82 -0.64 7.08
CA ALA A 133 -1.32 -1.30 5.87
C ALA A 133 -0.31 -1.29 4.71
N VAL A 134 0.49 -0.23 4.56
CA VAL A 134 1.59 -0.16 3.59
C VAL A 134 2.70 -1.15 3.96
N LEU A 135 3.07 -1.24 5.23
CA LEU A 135 4.08 -2.19 5.66
C LEU A 135 3.65 -3.65 5.45
N CYS A 136 2.39 -3.99 5.72
CA CYS A 136 1.86 -5.31 5.36
C CYS A 136 1.84 -5.56 3.84
N ILE A 137 1.73 -4.52 3.01
CA ILE A 137 1.86 -4.66 1.55
C ILE A 137 3.31 -4.98 1.17
N ILE A 138 4.28 -4.33 1.81
CA ILE A 138 5.71 -4.59 1.62
C ILE A 138 6.03 -6.05 1.96
N GLU A 139 5.63 -6.54 3.13
CA GLU A 139 5.82 -7.95 3.52
C GLU A 139 5.25 -8.92 2.47
N ARG A 140 4.12 -8.58 1.85
CA ARG A 140 3.48 -9.44 0.84
C ARG A 140 4.20 -9.42 -0.49
N LEU A 141 4.75 -8.29 -0.89
CA LEU A 141 5.60 -8.22 -2.09
C LEU A 141 6.87 -9.05 -1.90
N LEU A 142 7.53 -8.90 -0.75
CA LEU A 142 8.70 -9.69 -0.38
C LEU A 142 8.38 -11.19 -0.43
N ALA A 143 7.26 -11.62 0.17
CA ALA A 143 6.85 -13.03 0.13
C ALA A 143 6.45 -13.55 -1.26
N ALA A 144 5.97 -12.67 -2.16
CA ALA A 144 5.53 -13.04 -3.50
C ALA A 144 6.68 -13.16 -4.52
N GLU A 145 7.80 -12.46 -4.31
CA GLU A 145 8.98 -12.53 -5.20
C GLU A 145 9.91 -13.70 -4.89
N VAL A 146 9.76 -14.34 -3.72
CA VAL A 146 10.56 -15.51 -3.31
C VAL A 146 9.98 -16.84 -3.86
N GLN A 147 8.84 -16.82 -4.55
CA GLN A 147 8.17 -17.99 -5.14
C GLN A 147 8.40 -18.14 -6.64
#